data_AF-A0A8J2YPA0-F1
#
_entry.id   AF-A0A8J2YPA0-F1
#
_cell.length_a   1.000
_cell.length_b   1.000
_cell.length_c   1.000
_cell.angle_alpha   90.00
_cell.angle_beta   90.00
_cell.angle_gamma   90.00
#
_symmetry.space_group_name_H-M   'P 1'
#
loop_
_entity.id
_entity.type
_entity.pdbx_description
1 polymer ?
#
loop_
_entity_poly.entity_id
_entity_poly.type
_entity_poly.pdbx_seq_one_letter_code
_entity_poly.pdbx_strand_id
1 'polypeptide(L)'
;MLALNEKVPDEIKVRAKREFQQIEVKSEEKNLFGIPKKELKKTPTGNVIVPEQDFKNLVHAAKENKRLKGNMEKILSTDLAKENKKLGQQLRAVYKEWETEASANKKLRQENMQLLRENSTLKSRISDLRREIGLIYKSTKEFLKARTSDFKTFKSLFNDLVGKVKERAPEGEFERLNRIEKRRERENGLER
;
A
#
# COMPACT_ATOMS: atom_id res chain seq x y z
N MET A 1 8.32 -15.19 35.78
CA MET A 1 7.55 -13.94 35.63
C MET A 1 7.50 -13.09 36.92
N LEU A 2 8.48 -13.17 37.83
CA LEU A 2 8.42 -12.44 39.12
C LEU A 2 8.83 -10.96 39.04
N ALA A 3 9.51 -10.52 37.97
CA ALA A 3 10.06 -9.17 37.85
C ALA A 3 9.03 -8.07 37.53
N LEU A 4 7.80 -8.43 37.12
CA LEU A 4 6.76 -7.46 36.73
C LEU A 4 5.86 -7.01 37.89
N ASN A 5 6.08 -7.55 39.10
CA ASN A 5 5.20 -7.31 40.26
C ASN A 5 5.90 -6.58 41.42
N GLU A 6 7.11 -6.06 41.19
CA GLU A 6 7.81 -5.25 42.19
C GLU A 6 7.21 -3.83 42.18
N LYS A 7 6.52 -3.45 43.26
CA LYS A 7 5.98 -2.10 43.44
C LYS A 7 7.15 -1.11 43.57
N VAL A 8 7.37 -0.32 42.53
CA VAL A 8 8.28 0.83 42.58
C VAL A 8 7.48 2.02 43.10
N PRO A 9 7.92 2.75 44.14
CA PRO A 9 7.25 3.97 44.57
C PRO A 9 7.30 5.03 43.45
N ASP A 10 6.14 5.60 43.11
CA ASP A 10 5.95 6.48 41.95
C ASP A 10 6.69 7.84 42.06
N GLU A 11 7.08 8.27 43.27
CA GLU A 11 7.76 9.56 43.46
C GLU A 11 8.66 9.57 44.71
N ILE A 12 9.93 9.98 44.57
CA ILE A 12 10.87 10.15 45.69
C ILE A 12 10.99 11.63 46.02
N LYS A 13 10.39 12.05 47.13
CA LYS A 13 10.50 13.43 47.64
C LYS A 13 11.74 13.57 48.52
N VAL A 14 12.59 14.55 48.20
CA VAL A 14 13.85 14.82 48.91
C VAL A 14 13.85 16.26 49.37
N ARG A 15 13.99 16.50 50.68
CA ARG A 15 14.19 17.84 51.21
C ARG A 15 15.67 18.15 51.19
N ALA A 16 16.07 19.22 50.52
CA ALA A 16 17.46 19.61 50.36
C ALA A 16 17.63 21.10 50.65
N LYS A 17 18.72 21.46 51.34
CA LYS A 17 19.10 22.86 51.61
C LYS A 17 20.54 23.10 51.18
N ARG A 18 20.86 24.28 50.67
CA ARG A 18 22.24 24.63 50.29
C ARG A 18 23.09 24.89 51.55
N GLU A 19 24.30 24.36 51.57
CA GLU A 19 25.27 24.65 52.64
C GLU A 19 25.97 25.99 52.39
N PHE A 20 26.19 26.74 53.47
CA PHE A 20 26.88 28.03 53.46
C PHE A 20 28.01 28.01 54.49
N GLN A 21 29.14 28.59 54.12
CA GLN A 21 30.26 28.86 55.03
C GLN A 21 30.43 30.36 55.24
N GLN A 22 30.92 30.75 56.40
CA GLN A 22 31.30 32.13 56.69
C GLN A 22 32.77 32.32 56.36
N ILE A 23 33.07 33.28 55.49
CA ILE A 23 34.45 33.68 55.18
C ILE A 23 34.66 35.12 55.61
N GLU A 24 35.83 35.40 56.20
CA GLU A 24 36.25 36.77 56.48
C GLU A 24 36.70 37.44 55.18
N VAL A 25 36.01 38.52 54.82
CA VAL A 25 36.37 39.38 53.69
C VAL A 25 36.62 40.79 54.19
N LYS A 26 37.47 41.54 53.48
CA LYS A 26 37.68 42.96 53.77
C LYS A 26 36.43 43.74 53.35
N SER A 27 35.82 44.44 54.30
CA SER A 27 34.70 45.35 54.10
C SER A 27 35.14 46.60 53.36
N GLU A 28 34.21 47.24 52.66
CA GLU A 28 34.41 48.57 52.08
C GLU A 28 34.45 49.66 53.16
N GLU A 29 33.88 49.41 54.35
CA GLU A 29 34.01 50.31 55.50
C GLU A 29 35.40 50.22 56.14
N LYS A 30 36.04 51.39 56.29
CA LYS A 30 37.31 51.54 56.99
C LYS A 30 37.07 51.93 58.45
N ASN A 31 37.92 51.46 59.35
CA ASN A 31 37.94 51.94 60.74
C ASN A 31 38.54 53.36 60.85
N LEU A 32 38.58 53.94 62.05
CA LEU A 32 39.17 55.28 62.30
C LEU A 32 40.65 55.44 61.87
N PHE A 33 41.32 54.35 61.50
CA PHE A 33 42.71 54.32 61.03
C PHE A 33 42.83 53.99 59.52
N GLY A 34 41.73 54.03 58.76
CA GLY A 34 41.76 53.79 57.31
C GLY A 34 41.92 52.32 56.89
N ILE A 35 41.90 51.38 57.83
CA ILE A 35 42.04 49.93 57.56
C ILE A 35 40.64 49.36 57.29
N PRO A 36 40.45 48.61 56.17
CA PRO A 36 39.21 47.90 55.90
C PRO A 36 38.81 47.01 57.06
N LYS A 37 37.61 47.19 57.61
CA LYS A 37 37.07 46.29 58.64
C LYS A 37 36.95 44.88 58.06
N LYS A 38 37.03 43.85 58.90
CA LYS A 38 36.73 42.49 58.47
C LYS A 38 35.23 42.24 58.63
N GLU A 39 34.60 41.70 57.59
CA GLU A 39 33.20 41.29 57.61
C GLU A 39 33.08 39.80 57.30
N LEU A 40 32.14 39.15 58.00
CA LEU A 40 31.81 37.75 57.75
C LEU A 40 30.77 37.69 56.64
N LYS A 41 31.18 37.22 55.46
CA LYS A 41 30.28 37.01 54.32
C LYS A 41 29.89 35.54 54.24
N LYS A 42 28.57 35.27 54.17
CA LYS A 42 28.06 33.93 53.88
C LYS A 42 28.28 33.64 52.40
N THR A 43 29.09 32.64 52.09
CA THR A 43 29.30 32.15 50.72
C THR A 43 28.81 30.72 50.60
N PRO A 44 28.15 30.35 49.48
CA PRO A 44 27.71 28.98 49.27
C PRO A 44 28.92 28.07 49.07
N THR A 45 28.94 26.91 49.73
CA THR A 45 30.06 25.96 49.61
C THR A 45 29.99 25.12 48.33
N GLY A 46 28.84 25.13 47.65
CA GLY A 46 28.54 24.22 46.54
C GLY A 46 27.91 22.90 46.99
N ASN A 47 27.92 22.59 48.30
CA ASN A 47 27.32 21.38 48.85
C ASN A 47 25.82 21.56 49.15
N VAL A 48 25.14 20.42 49.28
CA VAL A 48 23.71 20.33 49.63
C VAL A 48 23.56 19.45 50.86
N ILE A 49 22.85 19.98 51.86
CA ILE A 49 22.48 19.28 53.08
C ILE A 49 21.14 18.60 52.85
N VAL A 50 21.13 17.28 53.03
CA VAL A 50 19.93 16.43 52.91
C VAL A 50 19.71 15.74 54.25
N PRO A 51 18.48 15.64 54.77
CA PRO A 51 18.18 14.82 55.94
C PRO A 51 18.70 13.40 55.72
N GLU A 52 19.32 12.81 56.74
CA GLU A 52 19.90 11.47 56.65
C GLU A 52 18.90 10.42 56.16
N GLN A 53 17.63 10.53 56.58
CA GLN A 53 16.57 9.64 56.13
C GLN A 53 16.27 9.80 54.62
N ASP A 54 16.19 11.03 54.13
CA ASP A 54 15.94 11.30 52.70
C ASP A 54 17.13 10.82 51.85
N PHE A 55 18.36 10.96 52.35
CA PHE A 55 19.56 10.42 51.72
C PHE A 55 19.56 8.88 51.70
N LYS A 56 19.23 8.21 52.82
CA LYS A 56 19.09 6.75 52.88
C LYS A 56 18.03 6.24 51.91
N ASN A 57 16.90 6.92 51.82
CA ASN A 57 15.82 6.59 50.87
C ASN A 57 16.29 6.71 49.42
N LEU A 58 17.02 7.79 49.08
CA LEU A 58 17.62 7.96 47.76
C LEU A 58 18.60 6.83 47.40
N VAL A 59 19.50 6.49 48.32
CA VAL A 59 20.48 5.42 48.12
C VAL A 59 19.78 4.07 47.94
N HIS A 60 18.74 3.79 48.72
CA HIS A 60 17.95 2.57 48.59
C HIS A 60 17.27 2.48 47.22
N ALA A 61 16.54 3.52 46.83
CA ALA A 61 15.85 3.56 45.55
C ALA A 61 16.82 3.46 44.35
N ALA A 62 17.99 4.10 44.44
CA ALA A 62 19.02 3.99 43.41
C ALA A 62 19.53 2.54 43.27
N LYS A 63 19.72 1.83 44.38
CA LYS A 63 20.12 0.41 44.37
C LYS A 63 19.02 -0.48 43.79
N GLU A 64 17.76 -0.24 44.16
CA GLU A 64 16.62 -0.98 43.62
C GLU A 64 16.45 -0.75 42.12
N ASN A 65 16.52 0.50 41.65
CA ASN A 65 16.47 0.81 40.22
C ASN A 65 17.61 0.14 39.45
N LYS A 66 18.82 0.10 40.01
CA LYS A 66 19.94 -0.61 39.40
C LYS A 66 19.67 -2.12 39.30
N ARG A 67 19.09 -2.73 40.33
CA ARG A 67 18.70 -4.15 40.34
C ARG A 67 17.60 -4.44 39.32
N LEU A 68 16.55 -3.62 39.30
CA LEU A 68 15.43 -3.71 38.35
C LEU A 68 15.91 -3.61 36.91
N LYS A 69 16.75 -2.61 36.60
CA LYS A 69 17.35 -2.44 35.28
C LYS A 69 18.13 -3.69 34.87
N GLY A 70 18.98 -4.22 35.74
CA GLY A 70 19.71 -5.46 35.45
C GLY A 70 18.80 -6.68 35.23
N ASN A 71 17.69 -6.78 35.97
CA ASN A 71 16.71 -7.85 35.78
C ASN A 71 15.95 -7.71 34.45
N MET A 72 15.55 -6.49 34.07
CA MET A 72 14.93 -6.22 32.77
C MET A 72 15.90 -6.52 31.62
N GLU A 73 17.15 -6.09 31.72
CA GLU A 73 18.19 -6.39 30.73
C GLU A 73 18.36 -7.90 30.56
N LYS A 74 18.41 -8.67 31.65
CA LYS A 74 18.43 -10.15 31.59
C LYS A 74 17.22 -10.71 30.85
N ILE A 75 16.02 -10.25 31.17
CA ILE A 75 14.78 -10.71 30.51
C ILE A 75 14.81 -10.38 29.01
N LEU A 76 15.17 -9.15 28.65
CA LEU A 76 15.26 -8.71 27.25
C LEU A 76 16.39 -9.41 26.49
N SER A 77 17.41 -9.89 27.19
CA SER A 77 18.52 -10.65 26.62
C SER A 77 18.19 -12.14 26.40
N THR A 78 17.11 -12.64 26.98
CA THR A 78 16.68 -14.03 26.78
C THR A 78 16.35 -14.31 25.32
N ASP A 79 16.58 -15.55 24.89
CA ASP A 79 16.35 -15.95 23.51
C ASP A 79 14.87 -15.79 23.12
N LEU A 80 13.94 -16.12 24.03
CA LEU A 80 12.51 -15.90 23.84
C LEU A 80 12.16 -14.43 23.55
N ALA A 81 12.73 -13.48 24.30
CA ALA A 81 12.44 -12.05 24.09
C ALA A 81 13.00 -11.56 22.74
N LYS A 82 14.21 -12.00 22.38
CA LYS A 82 14.84 -11.66 21.10
C LYS A 82 14.07 -12.27 19.92
N GLU A 83 13.68 -13.53 20.04
CA GLU A 83 12.93 -14.25 19.01
C GLU A 83 11.54 -13.64 18.83
N ASN A 84 10.82 -13.35 19.92
CA ASN A 84 9.51 -12.70 19.83
C ASN A 84 9.60 -11.32 19.14
N LYS A 85 10.65 -10.53 19.45
CA LYS A 85 10.93 -9.27 18.74
C LYS A 85 11.19 -9.49 17.25
N LYS A 86 11.99 -10.49 16.89
CA LYS A 86 12.31 -10.85 15.50
C LYS A 86 11.06 -11.33 14.75
N LEU A 87 10.28 -12.22 15.33
CA LEU A 87 9.01 -12.71 14.77
C LEU A 87 8.03 -11.55 14.56
N GLY A 88 7.91 -10.64 15.52
CA GLY A 88 7.08 -9.45 15.36
C GLY A 88 7.54 -8.53 14.21
N GLN A 89 8.84 -8.44 13.93
CA GLN A 89 9.36 -7.72 12.76
C GLN A 89 9.06 -8.45 11.45
N GLN A 90 9.29 -9.77 11.40
CA GLN A 90 9.01 -10.60 10.22
C GLN A 90 7.51 -10.58 9.89
N LEU A 91 6.65 -10.72 10.89
CA LEU A 91 5.20 -10.67 10.73
C LEU A 91 4.75 -9.34 10.12
N ARG A 92 5.30 -8.21 10.59
CA ARG A 92 5.00 -6.88 10.00
C ARG A 92 5.44 -6.77 8.54
N ALA A 93 6.60 -7.32 8.18
CA ALA A 93 7.06 -7.34 6.80
C ALA A 93 6.12 -8.16 5.90
N VAL A 94 5.78 -9.37 6.34
CA VAL A 94 4.85 -10.27 5.63
C VAL A 94 3.47 -9.63 5.46
N TYR A 95 2.93 -8.98 6.49
CA TYR A 95 1.64 -8.29 6.38
C TYR A 95 1.67 -7.17 5.35
N LYS A 96 2.77 -6.40 5.27
CA LYS A 96 2.91 -5.30 4.31
C LYS A 96 3.00 -5.82 2.87
N GLU A 97 3.74 -6.90 2.65
CA GLU A 97 3.82 -7.58 1.35
C GLU A 97 2.45 -8.14 0.95
N TRP A 98 1.78 -8.83 1.87
CA TRP A 98 0.44 -9.38 1.63
C TRP A 98 -0.59 -8.29 1.28
N GLU A 99 -0.58 -7.16 2.00
CA GLU A 99 -1.49 -6.04 1.72
C GLU A 99 -1.25 -5.45 0.33
N THR A 100 0.02 -5.33 -0.07
CA THR A 100 0.41 -4.85 -1.40
C THR A 100 -0.07 -5.80 -2.49
N GLU A 101 0.17 -7.10 -2.33
CA GLU A 101 -0.28 -8.13 -3.27
C GLU A 101 -1.80 -8.25 -3.34
N ALA A 102 -2.49 -8.18 -2.20
CA ALA A 102 -3.95 -8.20 -2.16
C ALA A 102 -4.56 -7.01 -2.92
N SER A 103 -3.96 -5.82 -2.78
CA SER A 103 -4.36 -4.62 -3.52
C SER A 103 -4.12 -4.78 -5.03
N ALA A 104 -2.94 -5.28 -5.43
CA ALA A 104 -2.61 -5.54 -6.83
C ALA A 104 -3.56 -6.58 -7.45
N ASN A 105 -3.82 -7.69 -6.77
CA ASN A 105 -4.73 -8.74 -7.22
C ASN A 105 -6.16 -8.19 -7.40
N LYS A 106 -6.63 -7.35 -6.48
CA LYS A 106 -7.94 -6.70 -6.59
C LYS A 106 -8.05 -5.84 -7.86
N LYS A 107 -7.02 -5.04 -8.17
CA LYS A 107 -6.98 -4.23 -9.40
C LYS A 107 -7.01 -5.09 -10.65
N LEU A 108 -6.16 -6.12 -10.71
CA LEU A 108 -6.11 -7.05 -11.84
C LEU A 108 -7.45 -7.76 -12.07
N ARG A 109 -8.15 -8.16 -10.99
CA ARG A 109 -9.49 -8.74 -11.11
C ARG A 109 -10.50 -7.76 -11.70
N GLN A 110 -10.43 -6.49 -11.32
CA GLN A 110 -11.33 -5.45 -11.85
C GLN A 110 -11.06 -5.20 -13.35
N GLU A 111 -9.79 -5.07 -13.73
CA GLU A 111 -9.38 -4.91 -15.13
C GLU A 111 -9.80 -6.10 -15.98
N ASN A 112 -9.59 -7.33 -15.49
CA ASN A 112 -10.00 -8.54 -16.21
C ASN A 112 -11.53 -8.59 -16.41
N MET A 113 -12.31 -8.23 -15.38
CA MET A 113 -13.77 -8.14 -15.50
C MET A 113 -14.24 -7.05 -16.47
N GLN A 114 -13.51 -5.94 -16.58
CA GLN A 114 -13.80 -4.92 -17.58
C GLN A 114 -13.51 -5.44 -18.99
N LEU A 115 -12.33 -6.04 -19.20
CA LEU A 115 -11.94 -6.62 -20.48
C LEU A 115 -12.90 -7.73 -20.93
N LEU A 116 -13.36 -8.58 -20.01
CA LEU A 116 -14.36 -9.61 -20.30
C LEU A 116 -15.68 -9.01 -20.80
N ARG A 117 -16.14 -7.92 -20.17
CA ARG A 117 -17.35 -7.21 -20.60
C ARG A 117 -17.17 -6.58 -21.96
N GLU A 118 -16.07 -5.87 -22.18
CA GLU A 118 -15.75 -5.26 -23.48
C GLU A 118 -15.66 -6.32 -24.59
N ASN A 119 -15.00 -7.45 -24.32
CA ASN A 119 -14.90 -8.57 -25.26
C ASN A 119 -16.29 -9.13 -25.62
N SER A 120 -17.18 -9.28 -24.62
CA SER A 120 -18.56 -9.71 -24.84
C SER A 120 -19.33 -8.71 -25.70
N THR A 121 -19.23 -7.41 -25.41
CA THR A 121 -19.86 -6.35 -26.20
C THR A 121 -19.34 -6.34 -27.65
N LEU A 122 -18.02 -6.47 -27.85
CA LEU A 122 -17.43 -6.53 -29.19
C LEU A 122 -17.90 -7.75 -29.97
N LYS A 123 -17.98 -8.93 -29.33
CA LYS A 123 -18.53 -10.14 -29.95
C LYS A 123 -19.97 -9.95 -30.38
N SER A 124 -20.81 -9.34 -29.54
CA SER A 124 -22.19 -9.00 -29.89
C SER A 124 -22.24 -8.08 -31.11
N ARG A 125 -21.49 -6.98 -31.08
CA ARG A 125 -21.44 -6.02 -32.19
C ARG A 125 -20.96 -6.67 -33.50
N ILE A 126 -19.94 -7.53 -33.45
CA ILE A 126 -19.47 -8.28 -34.61
C ILE A 126 -20.56 -9.21 -35.15
N SER A 127 -21.32 -9.88 -34.26
CA SER A 127 -22.44 -10.73 -34.65
C SER A 127 -23.53 -9.93 -35.36
N ASP A 128 -23.89 -8.77 -34.81
CA ASP A 128 -24.89 -7.89 -35.41
C ASP A 128 -24.45 -7.37 -36.78
N LEU A 129 -23.19 -6.90 -36.90
CA LEU A 129 -22.62 -6.46 -38.17
C LEU A 129 -22.59 -7.58 -39.22
N ARG A 130 -22.25 -8.82 -38.82
CA ARG A 130 -22.30 -9.97 -39.73
C ARG A 130 -23.72 -10.24 -40.22
N ARG A 131 -24.72 -10.12 -39.34
CA ARG A 131 -26.13 -10.25 -39.71
C ARG A 131 -26.56 -9.17 -40.69
N GLU A 132 -26.20 -7.91 -40.43
CA GLU A 132 -26.49 -6.79 -41.34
C GLU A 132 -25.85 -6.99 -42.72
N ILE A 133 -24.57 -7.38 -42.78
CA ILE A 133 -23.91 -7.71 -44.05
C ILE A 133 -24.64 -8.84 -44.78
N GLY A 134 -25.13 -9.83 -44.04
CA GLY A 134 -25.93 -10.92 -44.62
C GLY A 134 -27.28 -10.46 -45.20
N LEU A 135 -27.94 -9.49 -44.58
CA LEU A 135 -29.15 -8.87 -45.12
C LEU A 135 -28.84 -8.04 -46.36
N ILE A 136 -27.76 -7.25 -46.35
CA ILE A 136 -27.29 -6.47 -47.50
C ILE A 136 -26.98 -7.40 -48.67
N TYR A 137 -26.28 -8.52 -48.42
CA TYR A 137 -25.98 -9.52 -49.44
C TYR A 137 -27.25 -10.05 -50.12
N LYS A 138 -28.23 -10.48 -49.32
CA LYS A 138 -29.52 -11.01 -49.83
C LYS A 138 -30.31 -9.94 -50.59
N SER A 139 -30.47 -8.76 -49.99
CA SER A 139 -31.23 -7.66 -50.58
C SER A 139 -30.60 -7.19 -51.90
N THR A 140 -29.26 -7.10 -51.96
CA THR A 140 -28.55 -6.72 -53.19
C THR A 140 -28.72 -7.78 -54.27
N LYS A 141 -28.66 -9.07 -53.91
CA LYS A 141 -28.90 -10.18 -54.84
C LYS A 141 -30.32 -10.13 -55.41
N GLU A 142 -31.34 -9.95 -54.56
CA GLU A 142 -32.73 -9.83 -54.96
C GLU A 142 -32.99 -8.60 -55.83
N PHE A 143 -32.43 -7.45 -55.44
CA PHE A 143 -32.54 -6.19 -56.18
C PHE A 143 -32.01 -6.32 -57.61
N LEU A 144 -30.84 -6.94 -57.78
CA LEU A 144 -30.24 -7.17 -59.10
C LEU A 144 -31.05 -8.18 -59.91
N LYS A 145 -31.45 -9.30 -59.30
CA LYS A 145 -32.26 -10.33 -59.97
C LYS A 145 -33.57 -9.75 -60.51
N ALA A 146 -34.22 -8.86 -59.77
CA ALA A 146 -35.48 -8.22 -60.17
C ALA A 146 -35.33 -7.20 -61.30
N ARG A 147 -34.11 -6.73 -61.60
CA ARG A 147 -33.83 -5.65 -62.57
C ARG A 147 -33.03 -6.10 -63.78
N THR A 148 -32.74 -7.39 -63.89
CA THR A 148 -32.02 -7.98 -65.02
C THR A 148 -32.97 -8.78 -65.90
N SER A 149 -32.80 -8.66 -67.22
CA SER A 149 -33.64 -9.31 -68.23
C SER A 149 -33.59 -10.83 -68.22
N ASP A 150 -32.45 -11.41 -67.83
CA ASP A 150 -32.23 -12.85 -67.87
C ASP A 150 -31.26 -13.31 -66.77
N PHE A 151 -31.30 -14.62 -66.48
CA PHE A 151 -30.52 -15.23 -65.40
C PHE A 151 -29.01 -15.18 -65.64
N LYS A 152 -28.54 -15.20 -66.89
CA LYS A 152 -27.11 -15.18 -67.22
C LYS A 152 -26.54 -13.79 -66.93
N THR A 153 -27.24 -12.75 -67.35
CA THR A 153 -26.89 -11.35 -67.07
C THR A 153 -26.87 -11.07 -65.57
N PHE A 154 -27.88 -11.53 -64.83
CA PHE A 154 -27.90 -11.48 -63.36
C PHE A 154 -26.64 -12.09 -62.74
N LYS A 155 -26.34 -13.34 -63.11
CA LYS A 155 -25.23 -14.10 -62.52
C LYS A 155 -23.88 -13.42 -62.79
N SER A 156 -23.69 -12.84 -63.98
CA SER A 156 -22.47 -12.10 -64.31
C SER A 156 -22.32 -10.86 -63.41
N LEU A 157 -23.32 -9.97 -63.41
CA LEU A 157 -23.28 -8.72 -62.64
C LEU A 157 -23.13 -8.96 -61.14
N PHE A 158 -23.81 -9.97 -60.60
CA PHE A 158 -23.70 -10.32 -59.19
C PHE A 158 -22.30 -10.86 -58.85
N ASN A 159 -21.72 -11.74 -59.70
CA ASN A 159 -20.36 -12.23 -59.48
C ASN A 159 -19.31 -11.10 -59.56
N ASP A 160 -19.46 -10.15 -60.48
CA ASP A 160 -18.59 -8.97 -60.58
C ASP A 160 -18.68 -8.11 -59.32
N LEU A 161 -19.89 -7.90 -58.78
CA LEU A 161 -20.08 -7.22 -57.51
C LEU A 161 -19.36 -7.95 -56.37
N VAL A 162 -19.54 -9.28 -56.24
CA VAL A 162 -18.82 -10.05 -55.21
C VAL A 162 -17.31 -9.92 -55.40
N GLY A 163 -16.80 -9.96 -56.64
CA GLY A 163 -15.39 -9.75 -56.96
C GLY A 163 -14.87 -8.41 -56.44
N LYS A 164 -15.58 -7.32 -56.74
CA LYS A 164 -15.22 -5.97 -56.26
C LYS A 164 -15.28 -5.84 -54.74
N VAL A 165 -16.27 -6.47 -54.08
CA VAL A 165 -16.36 -6.47 -52.62
C VAL A 165 -15.19 -7.25 -52.01
N LYS A 166 -14.83 -8.39 -52.60
CA LYS A 166 -13.68 -9.21 -52.18
C LYS A 166 -12.36 -8.46 -52.29
N GLU A 167 -12.14 -7.70 -53.36
CA GLU A 167 -10.93 -6.88 -53.52
C GLU A 167 -10.78 -5.84 -52.40
N ARG A 168 -11.90 -5.27 -51.93
CA ARG A 168 -11.92 -4.26 -50.87
C ARG A 168 -11.94 -4.83 -49.45
N ALA A 169 -12.55 -6.00 -49.28
CA ALA A 169 -12.67 -6.70 -48.00
C ALA A 169 -12.37 -8.19 -48.20
N PRO A 170 -11.08 -8.56 -48.34
CA PRO A 170 -10.66 -9.95 -48.48
C PRO A 170 -11.15 -10.78 -47.30
N GLU A 171 -11.68 -11.97 -47.56
CA GLU A 171 -12.21 -12.88 -46.53
C GLU A 171 -13.38 -12.31 -45.70
N GLY A 172 -13.98 -11.22 -46.16
CA GLY A 172 -15.13 -10.59 -45.52
C GLY A 172 -16.37 -11.47 -45.51
N GLU A 173 -17.34 -11.08 -44.66
CA GLU A 173 -18.59 -11.82 -44.48
C GLU A 173 -19.38 -11.95 -45.80
N PHE A 174 -19.30 -10.95 -46.68
CA PHE A 174 -19.94 -10.94 -48.00
C PHE A 174 -19.39 -12.05 -48.92
N GLU A 175 -18.06 -12.24 -48.95
CA GLU A 175 -17.42 -13.33 -49.69
C GLU A 175 -17.76 -14.69 -49.06
N ARG A 176 -17.73 -14.78 -47.71
CA ARG A 176 -18.07 -15.99 -46.98
C ARG A 176 -19.47 -16.49 -47.32
N LEU A 177 -20.46 -15.60 -47.36
CA LEU A 177 -21.84 -15.92 -47.71
C LEU A 177 -21.97 -16.42 -49.15
N ASN A 178 -21.33 -15.74 -50.11
CA ASN A 178 -21.31 -16.18 -51.50
C ASN A 178 -20.70 -17.59 -51.65
N ARG A 179 -19.61 -17.87 -50.95
CA ARG A 179 -18.97 -19.20 -50.94
C ARG A 179 -19.89 -20.28 -50.38
N ILE A 180 -20.59 -20.00 -49.28
CA ILE A 180 -21.57 -20.91 -48.67
C ILE A 180 -22.73 -21.17 -49.64
N GLU A 181 -23.26 -20.13 -50.27
CA GLU A 181 -24.38 -20.25 -51.19
C GLU A 181 -24.00 -21.05 -52.45
N LYS A 182 -22.86 -20.75 -53.08
CA LYS A 182 -22.34 -21.53 -54.22
C LYS A 182 -22.06 -22.98 -53.88
N ARG A 183 -21.75 -23.30 -52.62
CA ARG A 183 -21.62 -24.69 -52.17
C ARG A 183 -22.98 -25.37 -52.12
N ARG A 184 -23.98 -24.73 -51.50
CA ARG A 184 -25.37 -25.24 -51.45
C ARG A 184 -26.00 -25.42 -52.83
N GLU A 185 -25.78 -24.48 -53.74
CA GLU A 185 -26.27 -24.58 -55.13
C GLU A 185 -25.69 -25.80 -55.86
N ARG A 186 -24.43 -26.16 -55.59
CA ARG A 186 -23.79 -27.37 -56.15
C ARG A 186 -24.34 -28.64 -55.52
N GLU A 187 -24.53 -28.66 -54.21
CA GLU A 187 -25.11 -29.80 -53.48
C GLU A 187 -26.55 -30.08 -53.95
N ASN A 188 -27.40 -29.06 -54.04
CA ASN A 188 -28.78 -29.20 -54.53
C ASN A 188 -28.88 -29.52 -56.03
N GLY A 189 -27.84 -29.22 -56.81
CA GLY A 189 -27.76 -29.57 -58.23
C GLY A 189 -27.34 -31.03 -58.48
N LEU A 190 -26.82 -31.72 -57.46
CA LEU A 190 -26.46 -33.15 -57.49
C LEU A 190 -27.61 -34.06 -57.04
N GLU A 191 -28.68 -33.51 -56.49
CA GLU A 191 -29.89 -34.22 -56.04
C GLU A 191 -31.02 -34.25 -57.11
N ARG A 192 -30.72 -33.91 -58.37
CA ARG A 192 -31.68 -33.95 -59.50
C ARG A 192 -31.17 -34.80 -60.64
#